data_AF-X1S631-F1
#
_entry.id   AF-X1S631-F1
#
_cell.length_a   1.000
_cell.length_b   1.000
_cell.length_c   1.000
_cell.angle_alpha   90.00
_cell.angle_beta   90.00
_cell.angle_gamma   90.00
#
_symmetry.space_group_name_H-M   'P 1'
#
loop_
_entity.id
_entity.type
_entity.pdbx_description
1 polymer ?
#
loop_
_entity_poly.entity_id
_entity_poly.type
_entity_poly.pdbx_seq_one_letter_code
_entity_poly.pdbx_strand_id
1 'polypeptide(L)'
;MKIRKNVIIKGIVQGVGFRPFIHKLVKNYNLSGWVLNSNQGVEMDIEGKTEELNNFINDIKKKLPPLARIEKIDLSQLPLVGYKGFSIKKSIVKEEDSFVLVSPDISICEDCLQELFDPRNRRFRYPFINCTNCGPR
;
A
#
# COMPACT_ATOMS: atom_id res chain seq x y z
N MET A 1 6.19 -23.69 8.64
CA MET A 1 6.35 -23.93 7.19
C MET A 1 6.46 -22.59 6.46
N LYS A 2 7.20 -22.50 5.35
CA LYS A 2 7.17 -21.32 4.47
C LYS A 2 6.13 -21.53 3.37
N ILE A 3 5.38 -20.47 3.05
CA ILE A 3 4.40 -20.44 1.97
C ILE A 3 4.56 -19.16 1.15
N ARG A 4 4.10 -19.20 -0.10
CA ARG A 4 3.96 -18.05 -0.99
C ARG A 4 2.49 -17.79 -1.24
N LYS A 5 2.06 -16.53 -1.14
CA LYS A 5 0.74 -16.11 -1.60
C LYS A 5 0.87 -14.97 -2.59
N ASN A 6 0.13 -15.08 -3.69
CA ASN A 6 -0.26 -13.93 -4.48
C ASN A 6 -1.52 -13.32 -3.86
N VAL A 7 -1.50 -12.01 -3.68
CA VAL A 7 -2.56 -11.26 -3.00
C VAL A 7 -2.94 -10.09 -3.89
N ILE A 8 -4.23 -9.98 -4.19
CA ILE A 8 -4.80 -8.87 -4.95
C ILE A 8 -5.78 -8.14 -4.05
N ILE A 9 -5.54 -6.86 -3.81
CA ILE A 9 -6.35 -6.01 -2.94
C ILE A 9 -7.09 -5.00 -3.81
N LYS A 10 -8.42 -5.03 -3.71
CA LYS A 10 -9.33 -4.15 -4.44
C LYS A 10 -9.98 -3.15 -3.49
N GLY A 11 -10.24 -1.95 -4.01
CA GLY A 11 -10.86 -0.84 -3.30
C GLY A 11 -10.12 0.47 -3.54
N ILE A 12 -10.27 1.43 -2.62
CA ILE A 12 -9.52 2.68 -2.61
C ILE A 12 -8.15 2.40 -1.99
N VAL A 13 -7.23 1.87 -2.80
CA VAL A 13 -5.89 1.44 -2.35
C VAL A 13 -4.75 2.06 -3.16
N GLN A 14 -5.08 2.94 -4.10
CA GLN A 14 -4.11 3.70 -4.89
C GLN A 14 -4.19 5.19 -4.53
N GLY A 15 -3.06 5.90 -4.59
CA GLY A 15 -3.00 7.32 -4.18
C GLY A 15 -3.11 7.56 -2.66
N VAL A 16 -3.15 6.50 -1.84
CA VAL A 16 -3.40 6.57 -0.38
C VAL A 16 -2.21 6.08 0.47
N GLY A 17 -1.00 6.10 -0.09
CA GLY A 17 0.20 5.64 0.64
C GLY A 17 0.28 4.13 0.88
N PHE A 18 -0.50 3.33 0.16
CA PHE A 18 -0.63 1.89 0.40
C PHE A 18 0.67 1.09 0.14
N ARG A 19 1.43 1.40 -0.92
CA ARG A 19 2.70 0.72 -1.21
C ARG A 19 3.77 0.92 -0.11
N PRO A 20 4.05 2.14 0.37
CA PRO A 20 4.88 2.36 1.56
C PRO A 20 4.37 1.63 2.81
N PHE A 21 3.06 1.63 3.03
CA PHE A 21 2.44 0.91 4.15
C PHE A 21 2.73 -0.60 4.08
N ILE A 22 2.51 -1.24 2.92
CA ILE A 22 2.82 -2.65 2.71
C ILE A 22 4.31 -2.93 2.90
N HIS A 23 5.19 -2.09 2.36
CA HIS A 23 6.63 -2.24 2.52
C HIS A 23 7.05 -2.22 3.99
N LYS A 24 6.47 -1.33 4.81
CA LYS A 24 6.72 -1.28 6.25
C LYS A 24 6.23 -2.55 6.96
N LEU A 25 5.01 -3.00 6.65
CA LEU A 25 4.45 -4.22 7.25
C LEU A 25 5.27 -5.47 6.90
N VAL A 26 5.66 -5.63 5.64
CA VAL A 26 6.48 -6.77 5.20
C VAL A 26 7.79 -6.84 5.97
N LYS A 27 8.44 -5.69 6.20
CA LYS A 27 9.66 -5.62 7.01
C LYS A 27 9.43 -6.04 8.46
N ASN A 28 8.31 -5.63 9.07
CA ASN A 28 7.98 -6.00 10.45
C ASN A 28 7.73 -7.51 10.63
N TYR A 29 7.15 -8.15 9.62
CA TYR A 29 6.84 -9.59 9.62
C TYR A 29 7.95 -10.47 9.00
N ASN A 30 9.10 -9.86 8.65
CA ASN A 30 10.23 -10.54 7.99
C ASN A 30 9.81 -11.37 6.76
N LEU A 31 8.91 -10.81 5.96
CA LEU A 31 8.44 -11.41 4.70
C LEU A 31 9.30 -10.92 3.53
N SER A 32 9.25 -11.61 2.39
CA SER A 32 9.98 -11.25 1.17
C SER A 32 9.08 -11.33 -0.05
N GLY A 33 9.38 -10.57 -1.11
CA GLY A 33 8.50 -10.49 -2.27
C GLY A 33 8.46 -9.13 -2.96
N TRP A 34 7.30 -8.78 -3.50
CA TRP A 34 7.10 -7.48 -4.14
C TRP A 34 5.65 -6.99 -4.06
N VAL A 35 5.47 -5.68 -4.28
CA VAL A 35 4.16 -5.03 -4.45
C VAL A 35 4.16 -4.09 -5.64
N LEU A 36 3.05 -4.01 -6.36
CA LEU A 36 2.81 -3.04 -7.45
C LEU A 36 1.35 -2.59 -7.48
N ASN A 37 1.09 -1.52 -8.21
CA ASN A 37 -0.26 -1.12 -8.58
C ASN A 37 -0.58 -1.63 -9.99
N SER A 38 -1.75 -2.21 -10.16
CA SER A 38 -2.32 -2.55 -11.47
C SER A 38 -3.69 -1.91 -11.66
N ASN A 39 -4.29 -2.08 -12.84
CA ASN A 39 -5.71 -1.74 -13.07
C ASN A 39 -6.69 -2.64 -12.29
N GLN A 40 -6.21 -3.67 -11.60
CA GLN A 40 -7.03 -4.49 -10.71
C GLN A 40 -6.97 -4.05 -9.23
N GLY A 41 -6.08 -3.11 -8.88
CA GLY A 41 -5.86 -2.67 -7.51
C GLY A 41 -4.38 -2.75 -7.11
N VAL A 42 -4.10 -3.22 -5.89
CA VAL A 42 -2.73 -3.46 -5.42
C VAL A 42 -2.46 -4.95 -5.48
N GLU A 43 -1.42 -5.33 -6.22
CA GLU A 43 -0.98 -6.71 -6.32
C GLU A 43 0.33 -6.91 -5.57
N MET A 44 0.43 -8.01 -4.86
CA MET A 44 1.65 -8.40 -4.18
C MET A 44 1.85 -9.91 -4.25
N ASP A 45 3.11 -10.28 -4.20
CA ASP A 45 3.55 -11.66 -4.15
C ASP A 45 4.52 -11.77 -3.01
N ILE A 46 4.14 -12.56 -2.01
CA ILE A 46 4.78 -12.55 -0.69
C ILE A 46 5.06 -13.96 -0.24
N GLU A 47 6.27 -14.13 0.28
CA GLU A 47 6.81 -15.37 0.81
C GLU A 47 7.25 -15.19 2.25
N GLY A 48 6.97 -16.19 3.09
CA GLY A 48 7.45 -16.22 4.45
C GLY A 48 6.84 -17.35 5.25
N LYS A 49 7.02 -17.30 6.57
CA LYS A 49 6.41 -18.28 7.47
C LYS A 49 4.88 -18.11 7.44
N THR A 50 4.15 -19.22 7.47
CA THR A 50 2.68 -19.24 7.42
C THR A 50 2.03 -18.31 8.47
N GLU A 51 2.54 -18.34 9.69
CA GLU A 51 2.04 -17.53 10.81
C GLU A 51 2.24 -16.04 10.57
N GLU A 52 3.46 -15.62 10.20
CA GLU A 52 3.80 -14.23 9.87
C GLU A 52 2.96 -13.70 8.71
N LEU A 53 2.73 -14.53 7.67
CA LEU A 53 1.93 -14.13 6.52
C LEU A 53 0.44 -13.96 6.90
N ASN A 54 -0.10 -14.83 7.75
CA ASN A 54 -1.46 -14.69 8.24
C ASN A 54 -1.62 -13.45 9.14
N ASN A 55 -0.65 -13.19 10.02
CA ASN A 55 -0.63 -11.99 10.86
C ASN A 55 -0.52 -10.72 10.01
N PHE A 56 0.32 -10.73 8.97
CA PHE A 56 0.44 -9.66 8.00
C PHE A 56 -0.89 -9.36 7.29
N ILE A 57 -1.61 -10.38 6.80
CA ILE A 57 -2.91 -10.19 6.14
C ILE A 57 -3.94 -9.60 7.12
N ASN A 58 -3.94 -10.05 8.37
CA ASN A 58 -4.82 -9.50 9.39
C ASN A 58 -4.49 -8.03 9.70
N ASP A 59 -3.21 -7.68 9.78
CA ASP A 59 -2.75 -6.33 10.05
C ASP A 59 -3.01 -5.36 8.90
N ILE A 60 -2.97 -5.83 7.65
CA ILE A 60 -3.39 -5.03 6.49
C ILE A 60 -4.81 -4.49 6.71
N LYS A 61 -5.73 -5.30 7.23
CA LYS A 61 -7.12 -4.90 7.47
C LYS A 61 -7.26 -3.96 8.69
N LYS A 62 -6.44 -4.15 9.71
CA LYS A 62 -6.54 -3.41 10.99
C LYS A 62 -5.83 -2.07 10.98
N LYS A 63 -4.70 -1.96 10.27
CA LYS A 63 -3.77 -0.81 10.35
C LYS A 63 -3.80 0.04 9.08
N LEU A 64 -4.94 0.07 8.38
CA LEU A 64 -5.08 0.75 7.10
C LEU A 64 -4.64 2.23 7.18
N PRO A 65 -4.00 2.75 6.13
CA PRO A 65 -3.87 4.19 5.95
C PRO A 65 -5.26 4.86 6.04
N PRO A 66 -5.37 6.09 6.57
CA PRO A 66 -6.68 6.72 6.84
C PRO A 66 -7.61 6.82 5.63
N LEU A 67 -7.04 6.99 4.45
CA LEU A 67 -7.79 7.13 3.19
C LEU A 67 -8.01 5.80 2.46
N ALA A 68 -7.37 4.73 2.93
CA ALA A 68 -7.45 3.44 2.27
C ALA A 68 -8.74 2.71 2.67
N ARG A 69 -9.46 2.20 1.67
CA ARG A 69 -10.62 1.33 1.87
C ARG A 69 -10.44 0.05 1.09
N ILE A 70 -10.36 -1.07 1.79
CA ILE A 70 -10.34 -2.40 1.17
C ILE A 70 -11.78 -2.89 1.02
N GLU A 71 -12.15 -3.29 -0.19
CA GLU A 71 -13.42 -3.95 -0.47
C GLU A 71 -13.26 -5.46 -0.59
N LYS A 72 -12.15 -5.89 -1.20
CA LYS A 72 -11.88 -7.31 -1.44
C LYS A 72 -10.40 -7.60 -1.33
N ILE A 73 -10.07 -8.77 -0.78
CA ILE A 73 -8.72 -9.35 -0.81
C ILE A 73 -8.86 -10.74 -1.42
N ASP A 74 -8.27 -10.93 -2.59
CA ASP A 74 -8.14 -12.21 -3.25
C ASP A 74 -6.77 -12.82 -2.91
N LEU A 75 -6.76 -14.09 -2.49
CA LEU A 75 -5.56 -14.80 -2.06
C LEU A 75 -5.43 -16.10 -2.85
N SER A 76 -4.26 -16.32 -3.45
CA SER A 76 -3.92 -17.59 -4.08
C SER A 76 -2.56 -18.08 -3.57
N GLN A 77 -2.48 -19.37 -3.25
CA GLN A 77 -1.22 -19.99 -2.84
C GLN A 77 -0.43 -20.42 -4.08
N LEU A 78 0.87 -20.15 -4.08
CA LEU A 78 1.76 -20.45 -5.19
C LEU A 78 3.00 -21.25 -4.73
N PRO A 79 3.73 -21.91 -5.65
CA PRO A 79 5.02 -22.52 -5.34
C PRO A 79 6.05 -21.47 -4.92
N LEU A 80 6.93 -21.82 -3.98
CA LEU A 80 8.00 -20.94 -3.50
C LEU A 80 9.00 -20.60 -4.62
N VAL A 81 9.45 -19.35 -4.64
CA VAL A 81 10.50 -18.78 -5.49
C VAL A 81 11.80 -18.61 -4.70
N GLY A 82 11.71 -18.26 -3.42
CA GLY A 82 12.87 -17.97 -2.58
C GLY A 82 13.31 -16.50 -2.66
N TYR A 83 12.36 -15.56 -2.58
CA TYR A 83 12.67 -14.14 -2.63
C TYR A 83 13.68 -13.72 -1.54
N LYS A 84 14.59 -12.80 -1.90
CA LYS A 84 15.54 -12.16 -0.98
C LYS A 84 15.19 -10.70 -0.81
N GLY A 85 14.44 -10.39 0.26
CA GLY A 85 13.99 -9.03 0.55
C GLY A 85 12.68 -8.68 -0.14
N PHE A 86 12.32 -7.39 -0.07
CA PHE A 86 11.04 -6.89 -0.57
C PHE A 86 11.24 -5.65 -1.44
N SER A 87 10.47 -5.52 -2.52
CA SER A 87 10.60 -4.41 -3.48
C SER A 87 9.26 -3.83 -3.89
N ILE A 88 9.22 -2.51 -4.10
CA ILE A 88 8.10 -1.82 -4.73
C ILE A 88 8.38 -1.77 -6.23
N LYS A 89 7.60 -2.51 -7.02
CA LYS A 89 7.74 -2.59 -8.48
C LYS A 89 7.00 -1.44 -9.17
N LYS A 90 7.35 -1.21 -10.44
CA LYS A 90 6.63 -0.28 -11.32
C LYS A 90 5.19 -0.74 -11.50
N SER A 91 4.28 0.23 -11.61
CA SER A 91 2.88 -0.04 -11.93
C SER A 91 2.76 -0.66 -13.32
N ILE A 92 1.78 -1.53 -13.51
CA ILE A 92 1.49 -2.17 -14.79
C ILE A 92 0.02 -1.96 -15.15
N VAL A 93 -0.30 -2.02 -16.45
CA VAL A 93 -1.68 -2.10 -16.93
C VAL A 93 -1.82 -3.45 -17.60
N LYS A 94 -2.75 -4.28 -17.14
CA LYS A 94 -3.07 -5.56 -17.79
C LYS A 94 -4.14 -5.32 -18.86
N GLU A 95 -4.14 -6.13 -19.91
CA GLU A 95 -5.10 -6.02 -21.03
C GLU A 95 -6.56 -6.25 -20.63
N GLU A 96 -6.80 -6.84 -19.45
CA GLU A 96 -8.14 -7.06 -18.92
C GLU A 96 -8.83 -5.75 -18.51
N ASP A 97 -10.09 -5.60 -18.94
CA ASP A 97 -10.96 -4.53 -18.45
C ASP A 97 -11.20 -4.69 -16.95
N SER A 98 -10.56 -3.82 -16.18
CA SER A 98 -10.71 -3.74 -14.74
C SER A 98 -10.72 -2.29 -14.29
N PHE A 99 -11.59 -2.00 -13.34
CA PHE A 99 -11.78 -0.67 -12.78
C PHE A 99 -11.18 -0.62 -11.38
N VAL A 100 -10.40 0.45 -11.11
CA VAL A 100 -9.90 0.78 -9.77
C VAL A 100 -10.72 1.93 -9.22
N LEU A 101 -11.08 1.85 -7.94
CA LEU A 101 -11.71 2.98 -7.26
C LEU A 101 -10.68 4.09 -7.01
N VAL A 102 -11.04 5.30 -7.40
CA VAL A 102 -10.23 6.50 -7.21
C VAL A 102 -10.59 7.13 -5.85
N SER A 103 -9.58 7.55 -5.10
CA SER A 103 -9.80 8.29 -3.85
C SER A 103 -10.39 9.66 -4.18
N PRO A 104 -11.36 10.17 -3.41
CA PRO A 104 -11.80 11.56 -3.56
C PRO A 104 -10.70 12.54 -3.14
N ASP A 105 -10.85 13.79 -3.56
CA ASP A 105 -10.07 14.92 -3.05
C ASP A 105 -10.32 15.13 -1.56
N ILE A 106 -9.26 15.43 -0.80
CA ILE A 106 -9.33 15.55 0.66
C ILE A 106 -8.61 16.83 1.11
N SER A 107 -9.19 17.51 2.09
CA SER A 107 -8.57 18.70 2.70
C SER A 107 -7.22 18.39 3.35
N ILE A 108 -6.41 19.42 3.57
CA ILE A 108 -5.11 19.30 4.24
C ILE A 108 -5.22 18.54 5.58
N CYS A 109 -4.30 17.61 5.85
CA CYS A 109 -4.25 16.91 7.14
C CYS A 109 -3.51 17.75 8.20
N GLU A 110 -3.69 17.39 9.46
CA GLU A 110 -3.05 18.07 10.60
C GLU A 110 -1.51 18.13 10.47
N ASP A 111 -0.87 17.03 10.04
CA ASP A 111 0.59 16.98 9.85
C ASP A 111 1.05 18.02 8.80
N CYS A 112 0.37 18.06 7.64
CA CYS A 112 0.68 19.05 6.61
C CYS A 112 0.34 20.47 7.06
N LEU A 113 -0.70 20.67 7.86
CA LEU A 113 -1.06 21.98 8.41
C LEU A 113 0.04 22.49 9.35
N GLN A 114 0.58 21.62 10.20
CA GLN A 114 1.72 21.94 11.07
C GLN A 114 2.98 22.26 10.25
N GLU A 115 3.31 21.46 9.24
CA GLU A 115 4.45 21.73 8.34
C GLU A 115 4.29 23.04 7.58
N LEU A 116 3.07 23.39 7.15
CA LEU A 116 2.76 24.62 6.42
C LEU A 116 3.08 25.87 7.24
N PHE A 117 2.92 25.81 8.56
CA PHE A 117 3.11 26.93 9.47
C PHE A 117 4.37 26.86 10.34
N ASP A 118 5.23 25.83 10.22
CA ASP A 118 6.55 25.78 10.90
C ASP A 118 7.63 26.53 10.08
N PRO A 119 8.18 27.65 10.57
CA PRO A 119 9.23 28.43 9.87
C PRO A 119 10.52 27.68 9.60
N ARG A 120 10.78 26.56 10.29
CA ARG A 120 11.98 25.73 10.11
C ARG A 120 11.77 24.63 9.07
N ASN A 121 10.52 24.37 8.69
CA ASN A 121 10.22 23.36 7.69
C ASN A 121 10.50 23.92 6.29
N ARG A 122 11.12 23.12 5.41
CA ARG A 122 11.35 23.49 4.00
C ARG A 122 10.06 23.80 3.22
N ARG A 123 8.91 23.36 3.74
CA ARG A 123 7.58 23.59 3.16
C ARG A 123 6.82 24.74 3.83
N PHE A 124 7.49 25.57 4.63
CA PHE A 124 6.88 26.75 5.25
C PHE A 124 6.18 27.63 4.19
N ARG A 125 4.87 27.86 4.40
CA ARG A 125 3.97 28.60 3.50
C ARG A 125 3.91 28.08 2.06
N TYR A 126 4.26 26.82 1.80
CA TYR A 126 4.17 26.22 0.47
C TYR A 126 2.71 25.93 0.08
N PRO A 127 2.11 26.62 -0.92
CA PRO A 127 0.67 26.56 -1.16
C PRO A 127 0.15 25.22 -1.67
N PHE A 128 1.02 24.36 -2.20
CA PHE A 128 0.66 23.05 -2.75
C PHE A 128 1.08 21.91 -1.84
N ILE A 129 1.24 22.16 -0.53
CA ILE A 129 1.59 21.13 0.43
C ILE A 129 0.52 20.03 0.46
N ASN A 130 0.95 18.79 0.29
CA ASN A 130 0.14 17.61 0.48
C ASN A 130 1.02 16.42 0.90
N CYS A 131 0.37 15.36 1.35
CA CYS A 131 1.01 14.07 1.60
C CYS A 131 0.11 12.94 1.10
N THR A 132 0.49 11.70 1.38
CA THR A 132 -0.34 10.53 1.00
C THR A 132 -1.72 10.52 1.66
N ASN A 133 -1.93 11.32 2.71
CA ASN A 133 -3.15 11.37 3.51
C ASN A 133 -4.04 12.60 3.24
N CYS A 134 -3.66 13.51 2.33
CA CYS A 134 -4.47 14.68 1.98
C CYS A 134 -4.19 15.22 0.57
N GLY A 135 -4.95 16.22 0.14
CA GLY A 135 -4.77 16.94 -1.13
C GLY A 135 -5.61 16.36 -2.29
N PRO A 136 -5.45 16.93 -3.49
CA PRO A 136 -6.17 16.47 -4.68
C PRO A 136 -5.75 15.05 -5.12
N ARG A 137 -6.60 14.32 -5.84
CA ARG A 137 -6.40 12.90 -6.21
C ARG A 137 -6.61 12.56 -7.68
#